data_AF-E0NJA4-F1
#
_entry.id   AF-E0NJA4-F1
#
_cell.length_a   1.000
_cell.length_b   1.000
_cell.length_c   1.000
_cell.angle_alpha   90.00
_cell.angle_beta   90.00
_cell.angle_gamma   90.00
#
_symmetry.space_group_name_H-M   'P 1'
#
loop_
_entity.id
_entity.type
_entity.pdbx_description
1 polymer ?
#
loop_
_entity_poly.entity_id
_entity_poly.type
_entity_poly.pdbx_seq_one_letter_code
_entity_poly.pdbx_strand_id
1 'polypeptide(L)'
;MEELKMNKKIILIVLVIVSLGLSIYGYMVLPETVTVQIDMSGNPSNFYPKALAIASQLLLSIGGGIGYYFSKEKEKKFLVLSIGGIIISVITLVYNV
;
A
#
# COMPACT_ATOMS: atom_id res chain seq x y z
N MET A 1 6.15 15.82 27.42
CA MET A 1 6.40 14.90 26.28
C MET A 1 6.06 15.71 25.03
N GLU A 2 7.08 16.18 24.32
CA GLU A 2 6.91 17.04 23.15
C GLU A 2 6.51 16.16 21.96
N GLU A 3 5.26 16.26 21.50
CA GLU A 3 4.85 15.60 20.25
C GLU A 3 5.66 16.22 19.11
N LEU A 4 6.62 15.47 18.56
CA LEU A 4 7.31 15.79 17.31
C LEU A 4 6.26 15.89 16.19
N LYS A 5 5.77 17.11 15.95
CA LYS A 5 4.73 17.39 14.96
C LYS A 5 5.35 17.38 13.56
N MET A 6 5.52 16.17 13.01
CA MET A 6 6.12 15.98 11.70
C MET A 6 5.26 16.65 10.61
N ASN A 7 5.91 17.30 9.65
CA ASN A 7 5.20 18.06 8.61
C ASN A 7 4.40 17.09 7.71
N LYS A 8 3.09 17.33 7.57
CA LYS A 8 2.20 16.53 6.70
C LYS A 8 2.71 16.36 5.28
N LYS A 9 3.40 17.37 4.76
CA LYS A 9 4.03 17.31 3.43
C LYS A 9 5.15 16.25 3.39
N ILE A 10 5.96 16.16 4.44
CA ILE A 10 7.01 15.15 4.56
C ILE A 10 6.38 13.76 4.65
N ILE A 11 5.34 13.60 5.47
CA ILE A 11 4.61 12.33 5.58
C ILE A 11 4.07 11.89 4.21
N LEU A 12 3.42 12.80 3.48
CA LEU A 12 2.92 12.52 2.13
C LEU A 12 4.06 12.08 1.19
N ILE A 13 5.19 12.80 1.19
CA ILE A 13 6.34 12.47 0.34
C ILE A 13 6.87 11.06 0.68
N VAL A 14 7.01 10.73 1.97
CA VAL A 14 7.45 9.40 2.41
C VAL A 14 6.47 8.32 1.94
N LEU A 15 5.16 8.51 2.14
CA LEU A 15 4.13 7.56 1.69
C LEU A 15 4.22 7.33 0.18
N VAL A 16 4.39 8.39 -0.61
CA VAL A 16 4.51 8.29 -2.08
C VAL A 16 5.77 7.55 -2.49
N ILE A 17 6.94 7.91 -1.92
CA ILE A 17 8.22 7.27 -2.26
C ILE A 17 8.19 5.78 -1.91
N VAL A 18 7.71 5.42 -0.72
CA VAL A 18 7.60 4.01 -0.30
C VAL A 18 6.65 3.24 -1.23
N SER A 19 5.49 3.81 -1.55
CA SER A 19 4.50 3.17 -2.44
C SER A 19 5.05 2.93 -3.85
N LEU A 20 5.75 3.92 -4.41
CA LEU A 20 6.40 3.79 -5.71
C LEU A 20 7.52 2.76 -5.69
N GLY A 21 8.37 2.78 -4.65
CA GLY A 21 9.45 1.80 -4.48
C GLY A 21 8.91 0.37 -4.43
N LEU A 22 7.87 0.11 -3.64
CA LEU A 22 7.23 -1.20 -3.56
C LEU A 22 6.59 -1.61 -4.88
N SER A 23 5.96 -0.68 -5.60
CA SER A 23 5.30 -0.96 -6.88
C SER A 23 6.31 -1.30 -7.98
N ILE A 24 7.42 -0.55 -8.07
CA ILE A 24 8.50 -0.81 -9.02
C ILE A 24 9.14 -2.17 -8.71
N TYR A 25 9.50 -2.39 -7.45
CA TYR A 25 10.10 -3.66 -7.02
C TYR A 25 9.16 -4.84 -7.31
N GLY A 26 7.89 -4.74 -6.89
CA GLY A 26 6.88 -5.76 -7.12
C GLY A 26 6.67 -6.07 -8.60
N TYR A 27 6.70 -5.07 -9.48
CA TYR A 27 6.59 -5.32 -10.92
C TYR A 27 7.76 -6.16 -11.47
N MET A 28 8.96 -5.97 -10.92
CA MET A 28 10.17 -6.70 -11.32
C MET A 28 10.21 -8.14 -10.81
N VAL A 29 9.75 -8.39 -9.58
CA VAL A 29 9.97 -9.69 -8.91
C VAL A 29 8.74 -10.59 -8.87
N LEU A 30 7.52 -10.03 -8.95
CA LEU A 30 6.30 -10.83 -8.84
C LEU A 30 6.06 -11.66 -10.12
N PRO A 31 5.44 -12.85 -10.01
CA PRO A 31 4.92 -13.60 -11.16
C PRO A 31 3.74 -12.87 -11.84
N GLU A 32 3.40 -13.24 -13.09
CA GLU A 32 2.31 -12.63 -13.88
C GLU A 32 0.95 -12.63 -13.17
N THR A 33 0.72 -13.62 -12.31
CA THR A 33 -0.44 -13.70 -11.44
C THR A 33 0.01 -13.85 -9.99
N VAL A 34 -0.64 -13.12 -9.08
CA VAL A 34 -0.31 -13.12 -7.65
C VAL A 34 -1.51 -13.60 -6.84
N THR A 35 -1.24 -14.38 -5.80
CA THR A 35 -2.20 -14.72 -4.75
C THR A 35 -2.55 -13.46 -3.97
N VAL A 36 -3.84 -13.14 -3.92
CA VAL A 36 -4.40 -11.98 -3.20
C VAL A 36 -5.30 -12.38 -2.04
N GLN A 37 -5.64 -13.66 -1.94
CA GLN A 37 -6.44 -14.22 -0.85
C GLN A 37 -5.91 -15.59 -0.45
N ILE A 38 -5.89 -15.82 0.86
CA ILE A 38 -5.46 -17.06 1.50
C ILE A 38 -6.66 -17.58 2.29
N ASP A 39 -6.93 -18.88 2.20
CA ASP A 39 -8.00 -19.51 2.96
C ASP A 39 -7.63 -19.70 4.45
N MET A 40 -8.57 -20.21 5.25
CA MET A 40 -8.36 -20.50 6.67
C MET A 40 -7.33 -21.62 6.92
N SER A 41 -6.98 -22.38 5.89
CA SER A 41 -5.99 -23.46 5.93
C SER A 41 -4.60 -22.99 5.48
N GLY A 42 -4.45 -21.72 5.08
CA GLY A 42 -3.19 -21.15 4.61
C GLY A 42 -2.92 -21.38 3.12
N ASN A 43 -3.87 -21.91 2.35
CA ASN A 43 -3.69 -22.15 0.92
C ASN A 43 -4.06 -20.92 0.07
N PRO A 44 -3.39 -20.70 -1.07
CA PRO A 44 -3.84 -19.74 -2.07
C PRO A 44 -5.28 -20.03 -2.53
N SER A 45 -6.19 -19.07 -2.36
CA SER A 45 -7.60 -19.23 -2.73
C SER A 45 -8.02 -18.38 -3.91
N ASN A 46 -7.35 -17.25 -4.17
CA ASN A 46 -7.67 -16.37 -5.29
C ASN A 46 -6.43 -15.69 -5.85
N PHE A 47 -6.41 -15.52 -7.17
CA PHE A 47 -5.30 -14.97 -7.93
C PHE A 47 -5.73 -13.73 -8.71
N TYR A 48 -4.80 -12.80 -8.91
CA TYR A 48 -5.03 -11.57 -9.62
C TYR A 48 -3.87 -11.24 -10.56
N PRO A 49 -4.11 -10.63 -11.73
CA PRO A 49 -3.02 -10.15 -12.58
C PRO A 49 -2.12 -9.17 -11.85
N LYS A 50 -0.79 -9.34 -11.94
CA LYS A 50 0.20 -8.53 -11.21
C LYS A 50 -0.03 -7.02 -11.36
N ALA A 51 -0.32 -6.59 -12.58
CA ALA A 51 -0.46 -5.18 -12.92
C ALA A 51 -1.67 -4.57 -12.19
N LEU A 52 -2.77 -5.30 -12.09
CA LEU A 52 -3.97 -4.85 -11.39
C LEU A 52 -3.78 -4.88 -9.87
N ALA A 53 -3.10 -5.89 -9.34
CA ALA A 53 -2.77 -5.96 -7.92
C ALA A 53 -1.89 -4.77 -7.50
N ILE A 54 -0.79 -4.54 -8.21
CA ILE A 54 0.12 -3.41 -7.94
C ILE A 54 -0.61 -2.07 -8.12
N ALA A 55 -1.36 -1.89 -9.21
CA ALA A 55 -2.07 -0.64 -9.46
C ALA A 55 -3.10 -0.32 -8.37
N SER A 56 -3.87 -1.30 -7.91
CA SER A 56 -4.87 -1.10 -6.85
C SER A 56 -4.21 -0.74 -5.50
N GLN A 57 -3.11 -1.41 -5.15
CA GLN A 57 -2.33 -1.12 -3.94
C GLN A 57 -1.70 0.27 -4.00
N LEU A 58 -1.14 0.65 -5.15
CA LEU A 58 -0.57 1.98 -5.37
C LEU A 58 -1.63 3.07 -5.29
N LEU A 59 -2.79 2.86 -5.90
CA LEU A 59 -3.93 3.78 -5.85
C LEU A 59 -4.45 3.95 -4.42
N LEU A 60 -4.58 2.87 -3.64
CA LEU A 60 -4.95 2.95 -2.23
C LEU A 60 -3.89 3.72 -1.44
N SER A 61 -2.62 3.41 -1.63
CA SER A 61 -1.52 4.03 -0.87
C SER A 61 -1.41 5.52 -1.15
N ILE A 62 -1.29 5.91 -2.43
CA ILE A 62 -1.16 7.31 -2.85
C ILE A 62 -2.47 8.07 -2.64
N GLY A 63 -3.61 7.48 -3.01
CA GLY A 63 -4.93 8.10 -2.83
C GLY A 63 -5.23 8.37 -1.35
N GLY A 64 -4.91 7.43 -0.47
CA GLY A 64 -4.94 7.64 0.98
C GLY A 64 -3.98 8.74 1.44
N GLY A 65 -2.75 8.79 0.91
CA GLY A 65 -1.78 9.83 1.25
C GLY A 65 -2.28 11.23 0.85
N ILE A 66 -2.81 11.39 -0.36
CA ILE A 66 -3.40 12.64 -0.84
C ILE A 66 -4.60 13.02 0.03
N GLY A 67 -5.49 12.07 0.31
CA GLY A 67 -6.64 12.28 1.20
C GLY A 67 -6.22 12.73 2.60
N TYR A 68 -5.15 12.14 3.15
CA TYR A 68 -4.58 12.51 4.45
C TYR A 68 -4.09 13.97 4.46
N TYR A 69 -3.43 14.39 3.39
CA TYR A 69 -2.89 15.74 3.29
C TYR A 69 -3.99 16.81 3.20
N PHE A 70 -5.03 16.57 2.40
CA PHE A 70 -6.07 17.58 2.12
C PHE A 70 -7.29 17.51 3.06
N SER A 71 -7.62 16.36 3.64
CA SER A 71 -8.85 16.20 4.43
C SER A 71 -8.61 16.35 5.92
N LYS A 72 -8.79 17.56 6.47
CA LYS A 72 -8.58 17.83 7.91
C LYS A 72 -9.47 16.98 8.82
N GLU A 73 -10.74 16.80 8.48
CA GLU A 73 -11.70 16.08 9.33
C GLU A 73 -11.54 14.55 9.28
N LYS A 74 -11.03 14.02 8.17
CA LYS A 74 -10.89 12.58 7.91
C LYS A 74 -9.44 12.14 7.82
N GLU A 75 -8.51 12.97 8.25
CA GLU A 75 -7.07 12.79 8.15
C GLU A 75 -6.64 11.37 8.56
N LYS A 76 -7.03 10.96 9.77
CA LYS A 76 -6.68 9.63 10.32
C LYS A 76 -7.21 8.49 9.45
N LYS A 77 -8.43 8.60 8.91
CA LYS A 77 -9.03 7.56 8.07
C LYS A 77 -8.26 7.39 6.77
N PHE A 78 -7.87 8.49 6.15
CA PHE A 78 -7.08 8.47 4.92
C PHE A 78 -5.64 8.01 5.16
N LEU A 79 -5.04 8.35 6.30
CA LEU A 79 -3.74 7.83 6.68
C LEU A 79 -3.77 6.31 6.84
N VAL A 80 -4.79 5.78 7.53
CA VAL A 80 -5.00 4.33 7.68
C VAL A 80 -5.19 3.67 6.32
N LEU A 81 -5.93 4.29 5.40
CA LEU A 81 -6.12 3.78 4.05
C LEU A 81 -4.79 3.74 3.28
N SER A 82 -3.96 4.78 3.41
CA SER A 82 -2.62 4.85 2.79
C SER A 82 -1.71 3.74 3.30
N ILE A 83 -1.62 3.60 4.63
CA ILE A 83 -0.81 2.57 5.31
C ILE A 83 -1.34 1.18 4.96
N GLY A 84 -2.66 1.00 4.90
CA GLY A 84 -3.28 -0.26 4.49
C GLY A 84 -2.85 -0.71 3.10
N GLY A 85 -2.82 0.20 2.12
CA GLY A 85 -2.30 -0.08 0.78
C GLY A 85 -0.84 -0.54 0.77
N ILE A 86 0.01 0.11 1.57
CA ILE A 86 1.43 -0.25 1.72
C ILE A 86 1.56 -1.64 2.36
N ILE A 87 0.83 -1.91 3.44
CA ILE A 87 0.83 -3.22 4.13
C ILE A 87 0.39 -4.33 3.17
N ILE A 88 -0.67 -4.13 2.40
CA ILE A 88 -1.15 -5.11 1.41
C ILE A 88 -0.07 -5.38 0.36
N SER A 89 0.65 -4.35 -0.09
CA SER A 89 1.75 -4.49 -1.04
C SER A 89 2.90 -5.33 -0.48
N VAL A 90 3.29 -5.08 0.78
CA VAL A 90 4.31 -5.89 1.47
C VAL A 90 3.87 -7.35 1.63
N ILE A 91 2.63 -7.60 2.06
CA ILE A 91 2.11 -8.97 2.20
C ILE A 91 2.11 -9.69 0.84
N THR A 92 1.69 -8.98 -0.22
CA THR A 92 1.69 -9.54 -1.58
C THR A 92 3.09 -9.95 -2.02
N LEU A 93 4.10 -9.12 -1.75
CA LEU A 93 5.50 -9.46 -2.01
C LEU A 93 5.94 -10.70 -1.23
N VAL A 94 5.73 -10.72 0.09
CA VAL A 94 6.21 -11.82 0.95
C VAL A 94 5.59 -13.18 0.56
N TYR A 95 4.34 -13.20 0.09
CA TYR A 95 3.66 -14.45 -0.27
C TYR A 95 3.91 -14.93 -1.71
N ASN A 96 4.38 -14.06 -2.61
CA ASN A 96 4.45 -14.35 -4.04
C ASN A 96 5.85 -14.23 -4.66
N VAL A 97 6.84 -13.78 -3.89
CA VAL A 97 8.27 -13.79 -4.24
C VAL A 97 8.91 -15.05 -3.69
#